data_AF-A0A3A9A992-F1
#
_entry.id   AF-A0A3A9A992-F1
#
_cell.length_a   1.000
_cell.length_b   1.000
_cell.length_c   1.000
_cell.angle_alpha   90.00
_cell.angle_beta   90.00
_cell.angle_gamma   90.00
#
_symmetry.space_group_name_H-M   'P 1'
#
loop_
_entity.id
_entity.type
_entity.pdbx_description
1 polymer ?
#
loop_
_entity_poly.entity_id
_entity_poly.type
_entity_poly.pdbx_seq_one_letter_code
_entity_poly.pdbx_strand_id
1 'polypeptide(L)'
;MKTLNSIVVDPYLDNQRCIDRLVENWKLHDGIIIAFDFDNTVFDYYGMGYQYDKVIELLKECKSMGCTLILSTCCDETKFAFMKSKCEEKGIEIDYINESPPYIPFTGNKLYYNILLDDRAGLSAAYEILYKTKERIKFETF
;
A
#
# COMPACT_ATOMS: atom_id res chain seq x y z
N MET A 1 -19.12 31.79 -19.58
CA MET A 1 -18.37 30.86 -20.44
C MET A 1 -18.66 29.46 -19.94
N LYS A 2 -19.28 28.59 -20.76
CA LYS A 2 -19.44 27.18 -20.40
C LYS A 2 -18.06 26.56 -20.43
N THR A 3 -17.54 26.15 -19.27
CA THR A 3 -16.33 25.36 -19.16
C THR A 3 -16.51 24.16 -20.08
N LEU A 4 -15.68 24.04 -21.12
CA LEU A 4 -15.66 22.82 -21.91
C LEU A 4 -15.33 21.69 -20.94
N ASN A 5 -16.25 20.74 -20.78
CA ASN A 5 -15.94 19.47 -20.13
C ASN A 5 -14.85 18.80 -20.96
N SER A 6 -13.59 18.98 -20.56
CA SER A 6 -12.49 18.20 -21.09
C SER A 6 -12.77 16.74 -20.78
N ILE A 7 -12.87 15.90 -21.81
CA ILE A 7 -12.99 14.46 -21.65
C ILE A 7 -11.78 13.98 -20.84
N VAL A 8 -12.02 13.32 -19.71
CA VAL A 8 -10.95 12.70 -18.92
C VAL A 8 -10.68 11.34 -19.52
N VAL A 9 -9.55 11.20 -20.21
CA VAL A 9 -9.07 9.93 -20.78
C VAL A 9 -8.08 9.31 -19.79
N ASP A 10 -8.20 8.01 -19.54
CA ASP A 10 -7.31 7.21 -18.69
C ASP A 10 -6.92 7.88 -17.37
N PRO A 11 -7.89 8.20 -16.48
CA PRO A 11 -7.67 9.01 -15.28
C PRO A 11 -6.63 8.44 -14.31
N TYR A 12 -6.34 7.15 -14.40
CA TYR A 12 -5.39 6.44 -13.52
C TYR A 12 -3.98 6.31 -14.11
N LEU A 13 -3.74 6.82 -15.32
CA LEU A 13 -2.40 7.04 -15.85
C LEU A 13 -1.82 8.42 -15.44
N ASP A 14 -2.61 9.22 -14.72
CA ASP A 14 -2.17 10.48 -14.12
C ASP A 14 -1.86 10.27 -12.64
N ASN A 15 -0.59 10.36 -12.29
CA ASN A 15 -0.13 10.20 -10.90
C ASN A 15 -0.80 11.19 -9.95
N GLN A 16 -1.10 12.42 -10.39
CA GLN A 16 -1.73 13.42 -9.56
C GLN A 16 -3.14 13.01 -9.16
N ARG A 17 -3.93 12.51 -10.12
CA ARG A 17 -5.28 11.97 -9.87
C ARG A 17 -5.25 10.75 -8.96
N CYS A 18 -4.26 9.88 -9.12
CA CYS A 18 -4.07 8.73 -8.24
C CYS A 18 -3.78 9.16 -6.79
N ILE A 19 -2.94 10.18 -6.60
CA ILE A 19 -2.65 10.77 -5.28
C ILE A 19 -3.91 11.40 -4.69
N ASP A 20 -4.62 12.22 -5.45
CA ASP A 20 -5.83 12.92 -5.00
C ASP A 20 -6.90 11.92 -4.53
N ARG A 21 -7.14 10.88 -5.33
CA ARG A 21 -8.03 9.77 -4.97
C ARG A 21 -7.62 9.14 -3.63
N LEU A 22 -6.34 8.85 -3.42
CA LEU A 22 -5.89 8.24 -2.18
C LEU A 22 -6.04 9.18 -0.98
N VAL A 23 -5.76 10.48 -1.15
CA VAL A 23 -5.97 11.49 -0.09
C VAL A 23 -7.44 11.58 0.29
N GLU A 24 -8.35 11.60 -0.68
CA GLU A 24 -9.80 11.61 -0.44
C GLU A 24 -10.26 10.37 0.32
N ASN A 25 -9.82 9.17 -0.09
CA ASN A 25 -10.15 7.93 0.60
C ASN A 25 -9.59 7.89 2.03
N TRP A 26 -8.35 8.37 2.21
CA TRP A 26 -7.72 8.41 3.53
C TRP A 26 -8.50 9.28 4.50
N LYS A 27 -8.89 10.48 4.08
CA LYS A 27 -9.70 11.40 4.90
C LYS A 27 -11.10 10.86 5.20
N LEU A 28 -11.70 10.14 4.25
CA LEU A 28 -13.05 9.60 4.42
C LEU A 28 -13.11 8.45 5.44
N HIS A 29 -12.00 7.72 5.60
CA HIS A 29 -11.96 6.48 6.37
C HIS A 29 -10.92 6.47 7.50
N ASP A 30 -10.30 7.63 7.79
CA ASP A 30 -9.22 7.79 8.77
C ASP A 30 -8.04 6.83 8.52
N GLY A 31 -7.79 6.51 7.25
CA GLY A 31 -6.81 5.51 6.82
C GLY A 31 -7.13 4.94 5.44
N ILE A 32 -6.16 4.22 4.86
CA ILE A 32 -6.37 3.41 3.66
C ILE A 32 -5.84 2.00 3.87
N ILE A 33 -6.25 1.07 3.01
CA ILE A 33 -5.75 -0.30 2.98
C ILE A 33 -4.61 -0.38 1.98
N ILE A 34 -3.44 -0.76 2.48
CA ILE A 34 -2.21 -0.94 1.70
C ILE A 34 -1.91 -2.43 1.65
N ALA A 35 -1.98 -3.01 0.46
CA ALA A 35 -1.41 -4.33 0.23
C ALA A 35 0.07 -4.18 -0.13
N PHE A 36 0.90 -5.11 0.33
CA PHE A 36 2.31 -5.15 -0.05
C PHE A 36 2.79 -6.59 -0.19
N ASP A 37 3.66 -6.81 -1.18
CA ASP A 37 4.36 -8.07 -1.37
C ASP A 37 5.53 -8.23 -0.38
N PHE A 38 6.03 -9.45 -0.24
CA PHE A 38 7.14 -9.78 0.64
C PHE A 38 8.50 -9.80 -0.08
N ASP A 39 8.63 -10.68 -1.06
CA ASP A 39 9.91 -11.07 -1.65
C ASP A 39 10.41 -10.03 -2.64
N ASN A 40 11.56 -9.43 -2.35
CA ASN A 40 12.12 -8.27 -3.05
C ASN A 40 11.29 -6.98 -2.95
N THR A 41 10.30 -6.95 -2.04
CA THR A 41 9.55 -5.76 -1.69
C THR A 41 9.90 -5.26 -0.30
N VAL A 42 9.98 -6.17 0.69
CA VAL A 42 10.46 -5.87 2.06
C VAL A 42 11.52 -6.86 2.56
N PHE A 43 11.71 -7.98 1.86
CA PHE A 43 12.63 -9.06 2.22
C PHE A 43 13.57 -9.43 1.07
N ASP A 44 14.86 -9.62 1.39
CA ASP A 44 15.88 -10.01 0.40
C ASP A 44 15.84 -11.52 0.17
N TYR A 45 14.88 -11.96 -0.65
CA TYR A 45 14.62 -13.37 -0.89
C TYR A 45 15.83 -14.14 -1.40
N TYR A 46 16.61 -13.52 -2.30
CA TYR A 46 17.77 -14.14 -2.92
C TYR A 46 19.06 -13.98 -2.10
N GLY A 47 19.02 -13.25 -0.98
CA GLY A 47 20.19 -13.03 -0.12
C GLY A 47 21.31 -12.24 -0.82
N MET A 48 20.94 -11.31 -1.71
CA MET A 48 21.87 -10.51 -2.51
C MET A 48 22.47 -9.33 -1.74
N GLY A 49 22.08 -9.13 -0.47
CA GLY A 49 22.43 -7.97 0.34
C GLY A 49 21.56 -6.75 0.06
N TYR A 50 20.37 -6.94 -0.53
CA TYR A 50 19.47 -5.85 -0.83
C TYR A 50 18.76 -5.31 0.40
N GLN A 51 18.56 -3.99 0.42
CA GLN A 51 17.85 -3.28 1.48
C GLN A 51 16.61 -2.63 0.90
N TYR A 52 15.51 -2.71 1.65
CA TYR A 52 14.19 -2.23 1.26
C TYR A 52 13.69 -1.12 2.19
N ASP A 53 14.63 -0.40 2.81
CA ASP A 53 14.39 0.53 3.91
C ASP A 53 13.36 1.60 3.53
N LYS A 54 13.35 2.05 2.28
CA LYS A 54 12.37 3.03 1.79
C LYS A 54 10.93 2.51 1.89
N VAL A 55 10.68 1.28 1.45
CA VAL A 55 9.35 0.66 1.49
C VAL A 55 8.97 0.36 2.95
N ILE A 56 9.93 -0.18 3.71
CA ILE A 56 9.74 -0.52 5.13
C ILE A 56 9.35 0.72 5.94
N GLU A 57 10.09 1.83 5.81
CA GLU A 57 9.77 3.08 6.52
C GLU A 57 8.43 3.66 6.07
N LEU A 58 8.12 3.62 4.77
CA LEU A 58 6.83 4.10 4.28
C LEU A 58 5.65 3.31 4.90
N LEU A 59 5.75 1.98 4.97
CA LEU A 59 4.72 1.14 5.59
C LEU A 59 4.55 1.46 7.08
N LYS A 60 5.66 1.60 7.83
CA LYS A 60 5.64 1.96 9.25
C LYS A 60 4.96 3.30 9.51
N GLU A 61 5.32 4.32 8.72
CA GLU A 61 4.72 5.65 8.85
C GLU A 61 3.22 5.60 8.52
N CYS A 62 2.83 4.96 7.41
CA CYS A 62 1.42 4.80 7.05
C CYS A 62 0.63 4.08 8.14
N LYS A 63 1.18 3.00 8.73
CA LYS A 63 0.58 2.27 9.86
C LYS A 63 0.37 3.18 11.08
N SER A 64 1.38 3.97 11.45
CA SER A 64 1.29 4.94 12.55
C SER A 64 0.25 6.04 12.32
N MET A 65 -0.15 6.25 11.06
CA MET A 65 -1.13 7.23 10.63
C MET A 65 -2.52 6.61 10.34
N GLY A 66 -2.77 5.38 10.82
CA GLY A 66 -4.09 4.74 10.77
C GLY A 66 -4.33 3.82 9.58
N CYS A 67 -3.34 3.57 8.72
CA CYS A 67 -3.51 2.63 7.61
C CYS A 67 -3.55 1.16 8.07
N THR A 68 -4.31 0.37 7.32
CA THR A 68 -4.35 -1.09 7.43
C THR A 68 -3.33 -1.70 6.47
N LEU A 69 -2.49 -2.60 6.96
CA LEU A 69 -1.47 -3.28 6.16
C LEU A 69 -1.84 -4.75 5.92
N ILE A 70 -1.90 -5.13 4.64
CA ILE A 70 -2.10 -6.53 4.21
C ILE A 70 -0.81 -7.04 3.58
N LEU A 71 -0.23 -8.09 4.15
CA LEU A 71 0.81 -8.85 3.49
C LEU A 71 0.17 -9.72 2.40
N SER A 72 0.42 -9.38 1.13
CA SER A 72 -0.12 -10.06 -0.05
C SER A 72 0.97 -10.90 -0.69
N THR A 73 0.87 -12.23 -0.63
CA THR A 73 1.92 -13.14 -1.09
C THR A 73 1.36 -14.33 -1.85
N CYS A 74 2.13 -14.88 -2.79
CA CYS A 74 1.83 -16.16 -3.43
C CYS A 74 2.25 -17.38 -2.60
N CYS A 75 2.91 -17.20 -1.44
CA CYS A 75 3.26 -18.32 -0.56
C CYS A 75 2.02 -18.94 0.09
N ASP A 76 2.14 -20.22 0.45
CA ASP A 76 1.14 -20.92 1.26
C ASP A 76 1.27 -20.59 2.76
N GLU A 77 0.24 -20.97 3.52
CA GLU A 77 0.11 -20.68 4.96
C GLU A 77 1.28 -21.20 5.80
N THR A 78 2.01 -22.23 5.35
CA THR A 78 3.17 -22.76 6.09
C THR A 78 4.30 -21.74 6.22
N LYS A 79 4.32 -20.72 5.35
CA LYS A 79 5.30 -19.62 5.38
C LYS A 79 4.85 -18.41 6.18
N PHE A 80 3.57 -18.28 6.51
CA PHE A 80 3.02 -17.05 7.10
C PHE A 80 3.66 -16.69 8.43
N ALA A 81 3.91 -17.68 9.29
CA ALA A 81 4.57 -17.44 10.58
C ALA A 81 5.99 -16.86 10.40
N PHE A 82 6.75 -17.38 9.43
CA PHE A 82 8.08 -16.86 9.10
C PHE A 82 8.01 -15.43 8.57
N MET A 83 7.12 -15.17 7.61
CA MET A 83 7.01 -13.86 6.98
C MET A 83 6.54 -12.81 7.98
N LYS A 84 5.56 -13.14 8.82
CA LYS A 84 5.10 -12.29 9.93
C LYS A 84 6.24 -11.94 10.87
N SER A 85 7.01 -12.95 11.32
CA SER A 85 8.17 -12.73 12.18
C SER A 85 9.21 -11.80 11.52
N LYS A 86 9.45 -11.93 10.21
CA LYS A 86 10.36 -11.02 9.48
C LYS A 86 9.83 -9.60 9.32
N CYS A 87 8.53 -9.42 9.16
CA CYS A 87 7.90 -8.12 9.21
C CYS A 87 8.05 -7.48 10.60
N GLU A 88 7.77 -8.23 11.67
CA GLU A 88 7.89 -7.78 13.06
C GLU A 88 9.33 -7.38 13.42
N GLU A 89 10.34 -8.18 13.01
CA GLU A 89 11.76 -7.84 13.18
C GLU A 89 12.14 -6.49 12.53
N LYS A 90 11.47 -6.13 11.43
CA LYS A 90 11.64 -4.85 10.71
C LYS A 90 10.73 -3.73 11.23
N GLY A 91 9.88 -4.02 12.22
CA GLY A 91 8.91 -3.09 12.78
C GLY A 91 7.66 -2.87 11.92
N ILE A 92 7.39 -3.74 10.93
CA ILE A 92 6.16 -3.70 10.14
C ILE A 92 5.07 -4.47 10.88
N GLU A 93 4.08 -3.75 11.40
CA GLU A 93 2.90 -4.33 12.03
C GLU A 93 1.83 -4.66 10.97
N ILE A 94 1.72 -5.94 10.62
CA ILE A 94 0.74 -6.44 9.66
C ILE A 94 -0.63 -6.71 10.32
N ASP A 95 -1.70 -6.35 9.64
CA ASP A 95 -3.07 -6.60 10.10
C ASP A 95 -3.62 -7.92 9.55
N TYR A 96 -3.35 -8.20 8.26
CA TYR A 96 -3.86 -9.37 7.55
C TYR A 96 -2.79 -9.98 6.65
N ILE A 97 -2.95 -11.26 6.32
CA ILE A 97 -2.14 -11.96 5.31
C ILE A 97 -3.11 -12.59 4.32
N ASN A 98 -3.02 -12.23 3.04
CA ASN A 98 -3.89 -12.75 1.97
C ASN A 98 -5.40 -12.69 2.24
N GLU A 99 -5.84 -11.81 3.13
CA GLU A 99 -7.25 -11.59 3.46
C GLU A 99 -7.58 -10.10 3.47
N SER A 100 -8.80 -9.76 3.02
CA SER A 100 -9.31 -8.40 3.14
C SER A 100 -9.86 -8.15 4.54
N PRO A 101 -9.81 -6.92 5.07
CA PRO A 101 -10.37 -6.62 6.38
C PRO A 101 -11.87 -6.95 6.43
N PRO A 102 -12.39 -7.45 7.56
CA PRO A 102 -13.77 -7.95 7.66
C PRO A 102 -14.83 -6.85 7.54
N TYR A 103 -14.45 -5.58 7.64
CA TYR A 103 -15.33 -4.43 7.42
C TYR A 103 -15.54 -4.11 5.92
N ILE A 104 -14.82 -4.78 5.01
CA ILE A 104 -15.02 -4.67 3.58
C ILE A 104 -16.13 -5.65 3.13
N PRO A 105 -17.20 -5.19 2.47
CA PRO A 105 -18.39 -6.01 2.20
C PRO A 105 -18.24 -6.96 1.00
N PHE A 106 -17.05 -7.10 0.42
CA PHE A 106 -16.81 -7.91 -0.78
C PHE A 106 -16.23 -9.27 -0.40
N THR A 107 -16.74 -10.33 -1.03
CA THR A 107 -16.36 -11.74 -0.75
C THR A 107 -15.63 -12.41 -1.92
N GLY A 108 -15.16 -11.64 -2.90
CA GLY A 108 -14.41 -12.17 -4.03
C GLY A 108 -13.00 -12.61 -3.64
N ASN A 109 -12.37 -13.43 -4.50
CA ASN A 109 -11.01 -13.94 -4.27
C ASN A 109 -9.92 -12.86 -4.35
N LYS A 110 -10.20 -11.72 -4.97
CA LYS A 110 -9.25 -10.63 -5.09
C LYS A 110 -9.28 -9.76 -3.84
N LEU A 111 -8.11 -9.55 -3.23
CA LEU A 111 -7.93 -8.63 -2.12
C LEU A 111 -8.47 -7.23 -2.46
N TYR A 112 -9.18 -6.63 -1.51
CA TYR A 112 -9.51 -5.22 -1.57
C TYR A 112 -8.37 -4.41 -0.96
N TYR A 113 -7.81 -3.49 -1.75
CA TYR A 113 -6.78 -2.54 -1.32
C TYR A 113 -6.91 -1.23 -2.10
N ASN A 114 -6.46 -0.14 -1.50
CA ASN A 114 -6.38 1.16 -2.17
C ASN A 114 -5.14 1.27 -3.05
N ILE A 115 -4.03 0.64 -2.64
CA ILE A 115 -2.76 0.58 -3.38
C ILE A 115 -2.00 -0.71 -3.08
N LEU A 116 -1.21 -1.19 -4.04
CA LEU A 116 -0.33 -2.37 -3.92
C LEU A 116 1.13 -1.93 -4.10
N LEU A 117 1.99 -2.30 -3.16
CA LEU A 117 3.45 -2.21 -3.30
C LEU A 117 4.00 -3.61 -3.62
N ASP A 118 4.51 -3.81 -4.83
CA ASP A 118 4.95 -5.12 -5.30
C ASP A 118 6.03 -4.93 -6.38
N ASP A 119 7.16 -5.63 -6.22
CA ASP A 119 8.35 -5.54 -7.08
C ASP A 119 8.04 -5.82 -8.56
N ARG A 120 7.01 -6.62 -8.83
CA ARG A 120 6.55 -7.00 -10.19
C ARG A 120 5.39 -6.16 -10.69
N ALA A 121 4.73 -5.37 -9.83
CA ALA A 121 3.57 -4.56 -10.19
C ALA A 121 3.86 -3.05 -10.27
N GLY A 122 5.07 -2.67 -10.69
CA GLY A 122 5.43 -1.26 -10.88
C GLY A 122 5.68 -0.52 -9.56
N LEU A 123 6.38 -1.17 -8.62
CA LEU A 123 6.70 -0.67 -7.28
C LEU A 123 7.11 0.81 -7.24
N SER A 124 7.98 1.26 -8.15
CA SER A 124 8.48 2.64 -8.16
C SER A 124 7.35 3.66 -8.27
N ALA A 125 6.36 3.43 -9.14
CA ALA A 125 5.25 4.35 -9.32
C ALA A 125 4.30 4.30 -8.12
N ALA A 126 3.97 3.11 -7.63
CA ALA A 126 3.11 2.93 -6.47
C ALA A 126 3.73 3.54 -5.20
N TYR A 127 5.04 3.37 -5.01
CA TYR A 127 5.81 3.98 -3.92
C TYR A 127 5.72 5.50 -3.95
N GLU A 128 6.00 6.13 -5.10
CA GLU A 128 5.93 7.59 -5.21
C GLU A 128 4.53 8.14 -4.94
N ILE A 129 3.49 7.46 -5.45
CA ILE A 129 2.10 7.83 -5.23
C ILE A 129 1.78 7.77 -3.74
N LEU A 130 2.05 6.64 -3.07
CA LEU A 130 1.76 6.47 -1.65
C LEU A 130 2.58 7.44 -0.78
N TYR A 131 3.86 7.64 -1.09
CA TYR A 131 4.72 8.58 -0.36
C TYR A 131 4.16 10.00 -0.43
N LYS A 132 3.80 10.48 -1.63
CA LYS A 132 3.22 11.82 -1.81
C LYS A 132 1.84 11.95 -1.16
N THR A 133 1.01 10.90 -1.21
CA THR A 133 -0.28 10.87 -0.48
C THR A 133 -0.05 11.03 1.02
N LYS A 134 0.83 10.22 1.62
CA LYS A 134 1.15 10.29 3.06
C LYS A 134 1.66 11.67 3.43
N GLU A 135 2.58 12.25 2.66
CA GLU A 135 3.10 13.60 2.95
C GLU A 135 1.98 14.65 2.94
N ARG A 136 1.04 14.59 1.98
CA ARG A 136 -0.12 15.50 1.98
C ARG A 136 -0.99 15.34 3.21
N ILE A 137 -1.33 14.11 3.59
CA ILE A 137 -2.10 13.85 4.82
C ILE A 137 -1.36 14.42 6.04
N LYS A 138 -0.05 14.19 6.13
CA LYS A 138 0.78 14.73 7.22
C LYS A 138 0.75 16.25 7.29
N PHE A 139 0.88 16.97 6.17
CA PHE A 139 0.91 18.44 6.16
C PHE A 139 -0.45 19.12 6.30
N GLU A 140 -1.55 18.41 6.02
CA GLU A 140 -2.92 18.98 6.16
C GLU A 140 -3.52 18.78 7.55
N THR A 141 -2.85 18.01 8.42
CA THR A 141 -3.32 17.71 9.79
C THR A 141 -2.67 18.63 10.86
N PHE A 142 -1.89 19.64 10.43
CA PHE A 142 -1.27 20.68 11.28
C PHE A 142 -1.60 22.08 10.75
#